data_AF-A0AA38S427-F1
#
_entry.id   AF-A0AA38S427-F1
#
_cell.length_a   1.000
_cell.length_b   1.000
_cell.length_c   1.000
_cell.angle_alpha   90.00
_cell.angle_beta   90.00
_cell.angle_gamma   90.00
#
_symmetry.space_group_name_H-M   'P 1'
#
loop_
_entity.id
_entity.type
_entity.pdbx_description
1 polymer ?
#
loop_
_entity_poly.entity_id
_entity_poly.type
_entity_poly.pdbx_seq_one_letter_code
_entity_poly.pdbx_strand_id
1 'polypeptide(L)'
;MAPSTLDLFTLTFNCAKNLINVAVFASHLQAALSQNATGLPDLVVFSLQEFAPLSYSFIGSYFLSPYYTRFEEALNLAAVNVAASVPDAATNGFATDASSSLLPGGNGAGDQQSTWGGNGGSRTPLNRPYQLIRAKNVGMTAIMLFARTPEAIQNVKEAECGFGAADMGNKGAVGLQITYVEPKDDGGVDEERGEPAQKRSTEFTFVATHLAAMEWNLRRRNANWRSIVSGLTFANPKSVLPAAAAAGVEDGHAPVEAFGAADLPEEADGRLFPAGAEDEDAQPLLSRCSDPDSLAPAHDLALQNISIFRPTSYLFLAGDLNYRISTTTPPPLAPFPRLDPASPDYYPRFLERDQLAQERAARRTLHGMQEADVRFPPTYKLIVQDSPAGAENEAEVRRAEAEGRSGEVVPFKWAAHRWPGWCDRVVYLDVPGWTRRRLAAREKKKIDKGGGDAAGSEEPRVRVLAYDALPVQRTSDHRPVFQRATVPLLTPEELRLPTAAEGEGPAGPAVAEAELEDPRVRAPAPVDVGAWERRARARRREVVVGWSMFVWSTREGAVLIATALVVGVGAWWVWQGLW
;
A
#
# COMPACT_ATOMS: atom_id res chain seq x y z
N MET A 1 -17.22 -7.91 -27.08
CA MET A 1 -15.76 -8.04 -26.81
C MET A 1 -15.56 -7.60 -25.39
N ALA A 2 -14.99 -8.49 -24.56
CA ALA A 2 -14.62 -8.11 -23.20
C ALA A 2 -13.63 -6.94 -23.25
N PRO A 3 -13.65 -6.03 -22.26
CA PRO A 3 -12.66 -4.95 -22.20
C PRO A 3 -11.25 -5.56 -22.15
N SER A 4 -10.29 -4.85 -22.76
CA SER A 4 -8.86 -5.05 -22.52
C SER A 4 -8.58 -5.07 -21.02
N THR A 5 -7.50 -5.74 -20.62
CA THR A 5 -7.17 -5.91 -19.20
C THR A 5 -5.72 -5.56 -18.91
N LEU A 6 -5.48 -5.05 -17.70
CA LEU A 6 -4.16 -4.75 -17.17
C LEU A 6 -3.76 -5.80 -16.13
N ASP A 7 -2.52 -6.29 -16.21
CA ASP A 7 -1.94 -7.19 -15.21
C ASP A 7 -1.26 -6.37 -14.10
N LEU A 8 -1.82 -6.42 -12.89
CA LEU A 8 -1.38 -5.67 -11.73
C LEU A 8 -0.79 -6.61 -10.69
N PHE A 9 0.44 -6.33 -10.26
CA PHE A 9 1.06 -6.96 -9.10
C PHE A 9 1.18 -5.97 -7.95
N THR A 10 0.57 -6.27 -6.81
CA THR A 10 0.64 -5.46 -5.59
C THR A 10 1.30 -6.27 -4.49
N LEU A 11 2.30 -5.71 -3.81
CA LEU A 11 2.98 -6.33 -2.67
C LEU A 11 2.97 -5.39 -1.48
N THR A 12 2.74 -5.92 -0.28
CA THR A 12 2.92 -5.23 0.99
C THR A 12 3.99 -5.89 1.85
N PHE A 13 4.81 -5.10 2.54
CA PHE A 13 5.82 -5.61 3.44
C PHE A 13 6.19 -4.64 4.54
N ASN A 14 5.98 -5.05 5.79
CA ASN A 14 6.61 -4.41 6.94
C ASN A 14 8.10 -4.83 7.01
N CYS A 15 9.01 -3.90 6.78
CA CYS A 15 10.44 -4.16 6.60
C CYS A 15 11.23 -4.12 7.92
N ALA A 16 10.58 -3.88 9.05
CA ALA A 16 11.22 -3.75 10.36
C ALA A 16 12.42 -2.78 10.40
N LYS A 17 12.38 -1.74 9.55
CA LYS A 17 13.39 -0.67 9.39
C LYS A 17 14.71 -1.14 8.79
N ASN A 18 14.77 -2.36 8.26
CA ASN A 18 15.99 -2.97 7.74
C ASN A 18 16.04 -2.92 6.21
N LEU A 19 17.27 -2.86 5.67
CA LEU A 19 17.50 -3.06 4.24
C LEU A 19 17.25 -4.52 3.88
N ILE A 20 16.53 -4.76 2.79
CA ILE A 20 16.36 -6.11 2.23
C ILE A 20 17.69 -6.64 1.66
N ASN A 21 17.83 -7.96 1.61
CA ASN A 21 18.83 -8.60 0.76
C ASN A 21 18.27 -8.71 -0.67
N VAL A 22 18.89 -7.99 -1.61
CA VAL A 22 18.39 -7.88 -3.00
C VAL A 22 18.27 -9.25 -3.68
N ALA A 23 19.29 -10.10 -3.58
CA ALA A 23 19.30 -11.40 -4.24
C ALA A 23 18.24 -12.35 -3.68
N VAL A 24 18.12 -12.42 -2.35
CA VAL A 24 17.12 -13.27 -1.68
C VAL A 24 15.71 -12.78 -2.00
N PHE A 25 15.46 -11.47 -1.88
CA PHE A 25 14.16 -10.91 -2.17
C PHE A 25 13.77 -11.08 -3.65
N ALA A 26 14.73 -10.91 -4.57
CA ALA A 26 14.52 -11.14 -6.00
C ALA A 26 14.15 -12.59 -6.31
N SER A 27 14.79 -13.57 -5.67
CA SER A 27 14.45 -14.99 -5.84
C SER A 27 12.99 -15.27 -5.46
N HIS A 28 12.57 -14.78 -4.29
CA HIS A 28 11.18 -14.94 -3.85
C HIS A 28 10.19 -14.18 -4.74
N LEU A 29 10.56 -12.99 -5.18
CA LEU A 29 9.74 -12.18 -6.06
C LEU A 29 9.61 -12.82 -7.45
N GLN A 30 10.64 -13.49 -7.96
CA GLN A 30 10.59 -14.23 -9.23
C GLN A 30 9.51 -15.31 -9.19
N ALA A 31 9.45 -16.10 -8.10
CA ALA A 31 8.41 -17.11 -7.91
C ALA A 31 7.01 -16.47 -7.89
N ALA A 32 6.83 -15.37 -7.16
CA ALA A 32 5.54 -14.66 -7.09
C ALA A 32 5.12 -14.02 -8.42
N LEU A 33 6.07 -13.45 -9.17
CA LEU A 33 5.84 -12.90 -10.52
C LEU A 33 5.56 -13.98 -11.56
N SER A 34 5.81 -15.26 -11.25
CA SER A 34 5.53 -16.37 -12.17
C SER A 34 4.27 -17.15 -11.80
N GLN A 35 3.71 -16.92 -10.61
CA GLN A 35 2.56 -17.69 -10.10
C GLN A 35 1.29 -17.37 -10.90
N ASN A 36 0.72 -18.42 -11.53
CA ASN A 36 -0.48 -18.35 -12.37
C ASN A 36 -0.37 -17.27 -13.47
N ALA A 37 0.81 -17.14 -14.07
CA ALA A 37 1.17 -16.06 -14.95
C ALA A 37 1.65 -16.54 -16.32
N THR A 38 1.39 -15.75 -17.35
CA THR A 38 1.90 -15.97 -18.72
C THR A 38 3.03 -15.01 -19.10
N GLY A 39 3.33 -14.02 -18.26
CA GLY A 39 4.36 -13.01 -18.50
C GLY A 39 4.59 -12.09 -17.31
N LEU A 40 5.27 -10.98 -17.55
CA LEU A 40 5.51 -9.95 -16.54
C LEU A 40 4.31 -9.00 -16.40
N PRO A 41 3.89 -8.65 -15.17
CA PRO A 41 2.84 -7.66 -14.90
C PRO A 41 3.08 -6.31 -15.59
N ASP A 42 2.03 -5.62 -16.02
CA ASP A 42 2.14 -4.28 -16.62
C ASP A 42 2.54 -3.23 -15.57
N LEU A 43 1.93 -3.34 -14.38
CA LEU A 43 2.18 -2.47 -13.22
C LEU A 43 2.59 -3.29 -12.01
N VAL A 44 3.55 -2.74 -11.25
CA VAL A 44 3.97 -3.27 -9.95
C VAL A 44 3.86 -2.18 -8.90
N VAL A 45 3.17 -2.46 -7.80
CA VAL A 45 2.97 -1.52 -6.69
C VAL A 45 3.47 -2.14 -5.40
N PHE A 46 4.43 -1.50 -4.74
CA PHE A 46 4.90 -1.90 -3.42
C PHE A 46 4.36 -0.94 -2.36
N SER A 47 3.73 -1.50 -1.32
CA SER A 47 3.32 -0.83 -0.09
C SER A 47 4.26 -1.27 1.03
N LEU A 48 5.12 -0.36 1.51
CA LEU A 48 6.19 -0.69 2.44
C LEU A 48 5.96 0.00 3.78
N GLN A 49 5.95 -0.74 4.87
CA GLN A 49 5.79 -0.21 6.23
C GLN A 49 7.07 -0.43 7.02
N GLU A 50 7.36 0.47 7.96
CA GLU A 50 8.67 0.50 8.62
C GLU A 50 9.82 0.37 7.61
N PHE A 51 9.69 0.97 6.42
CA PHE A 51 10.62 0.69 5.32
C PHE A 51 12.02 1.24 5.59
N ALA A 52 12.13 2.25 6.44
CA ALA A 52 13.38 2.87 6.90
C ALA A 52 13.21 3.39 8.34
N PRO A 53 14.31 3.69 9.06
CA PRO A 53 14.25 4.37 10.35
C PRO A 53 13.43 5.66 10.32
N LEU A 54 12.79 6.00 11.44
CA LEU A 54 11.88 7.14 11.53
C LEU A 54 12.58 8.47 11.25
N SER A 55 13.79 8.68 11.77
CA SER A 55 14.59 9.89 11.52
C SER A 55 14.85 10.10 10.03
N TYR A 56 15.27 9.04 9.33
CA TYR A 56 15.56 9.06 7.90
C TYR A 56 14.31 9.37 7.09
N SER A 57 13.21 8.71 7.45
CA SER A 57 11.89 8.90 6.88
C SER A 57 11.37 10.33 7.04
N PHE A 58 11.65 10.96 8.18
CA PHE A 58 11.28 12.34 8.46
C PHE A 58 12.15 13.36 7.73
N ILE A 59 13.45 13.08 7.55
CA ILE A 59 14.36 13.98 6.82
C ILE A 59 14.04 13.94 5.32
N GLY A 60 13.97 12.75 4.71
CA GLY A 60 13.53 12.56 3.33
C GLY A 60 14.55 11.90 2.41
N SER A 61 14.47 12.25 1.11
CA SER A 61 14.95 11.44 -0.01
C SER A 61 16.41 10.99 0.05
N TYR A 62 17.33 11.84 0.51
CA TYR A 62 18.76 11.49 0.62
C TYR A 62 18.99 10.21 1.43
N PHE A 63 18.37 10.12 2.61
CA PHE A 63 18.51 8.95 3.49
C PHE A 63 17.66 7.74 3.04
N LEU A 64 16.64 7.99 2.22
CA LEU A 64 15.72 6.95 1.75
C LEU A 64 16.15 6.29 0.44
N SER A 65 17.01 6.93 -0.34
CA SER A 65 17.51 6.42 -1.61
C SER A 65 18.07 4.98 -1.53
N PRO A 66 18.88 4.61 -0.52
CA PRO A 66 19.38 3.24 -0.40
C PRO A 66 18.28 2.19 -0.18
N TYR A 67 17.17 2.57 0.46
CA TYR A 67 16.04 1.67 0.71
C TYR A 67 15.24 1.45 -0.58
N TYR A 68 14.87 2.53 -1.26
CA TYR A 68 14.15 2.45 -2.54
C TYR A 68 14.93 1.70 -3.61
N THR A 69 16.22 2.00 -3.76
CA THR A 69 17.07 1.40 -4.80
C THR A 69 17.12 -0.12 -4.68
N ARG A 70 17.18 -0.67 -3.46
CA ARG A 70 17.21 -2.13 -3.27
C ARG A 70 15.94 -2.83 -3.71
N PHE A 71 14.77 -2.24 -3.49
CA PHE A 71 13.50 -2.79 -3.98
C PHE A 71 13.41 -2.72 -5.50
N GLU A 72 13.88 -1.62 -6.11
CA GLU A 72 13.96 -1.49 -7.57
C GLU A 72 14.91 -2.53 -8.19
N GLU A 73 16.09 -2.71 -7.60
CA GLU A 73 17.08 -3.71 -8.03
C GLU A 73 16.53 -5.13 -7.91
N ALA A 74 15.87 -5.46 -6.79
CA ALA A 74 15.30 -6.78 -6.58
C ALA A 74 14.16 -7.08 -7.56
N LEU A 75 13.29 -6.10 -7.84
CA LEU A 75 12.23 -6.24 -8.83
C LEU A 75 12.79 -6.48 -10.23
N ASN A 76 13.76 -5.68 -10.67
CA ASN A 76 14.32 -5.83 -12.01
C ASN A 76 15.13 -7.12 -12.15
N LEU A 77 15.87 -7.53 -11.11
CA LEU A 77 16.57 -8.81 -11.09
C LEU A 77 15.59 -9.99 -11.22
N ALA A 78 14.50 -9.97 -10.44
CA ALA A 78 13.45 -10.98 -10.53
C ALA A 78 12.81 -11.00 -11.93
N ALA A 79 12.47 -9.83 -12.47
CA ALA A 79 11.82 -9.70 -13.77
C ALA A 79 12.68 -10.20 -14.94
N VAL A 80 13.98 -9.90 -14.92
CA VAL A 80 14.94 -10.43 -15.91
C VAL A 80 14.98 -11.96 -15.87
N ASN A 81 15.00 -12.55 -14.67
CA ASN A 81 15.01 -14.00 -14.52
C ASN A 81 13.71 -14.64 -15.01
N VAL A 82 12.55 -14.03 -14.73
CA VAL A 82 11.26 -14.48 -15.26
C VAL A 82 11.28 -14.45 -16.78
N ALA A 83 11.69 -13.32 -17.38
CA ALA A 83 11.75 -13.16 -18.83
C ALA A 83 12.70 -14.18 -19.50
N ALA A 84 13.83 -14.52 -18.86
CA ALA A 84 14.76 -15.53 -19.35
C ALA A 84 14.23 -16.97 -19.21
N SER A 85 13.29 -17.22 -18.30
CA SER A 85 12.74 -18.56 -18.04
C SER A 85 11.55 -18.94 -18.93
N VAL A 86 10.96 -17.97 -19.64
CA VAL A 86 9.89 -18.22 -20.61
C VAL A 86 10.54 -18.60 -21.95
N PRO A 87 10.36 -19.84 -22.45
CA PRO A 87 10.88 -20.23 -23.77
C PRO A 87 10.20 -19.38 -24.86
N ASP A 88 11.01 -18.78 -25.74
CA ASP A 88 10.64 -17.85 -26.82
C ASP A 88 9.20 -17.96 -27.36
N ALA A 89 8.43 -16.87 -27.20
CA ALA A 89 7.62 -16.37 -28.30
C ALA A 89 8.44 -15.28 -29.01
N ALA A 90 9.03 -15.65 -30.14
CA ALA A 90 9.78 -14.83 -31.08
C ALA A 90 11.17 -14.35 -30.66
N THR A 91 12.17 -15.13 -31.07
CA THR A 91 13.46 -14.64 -31.54
C THR A 91 13.27 -13.41 -32.44
N ASN A 92 13.65 -12.25 -31.93
CA ASN A 92 14.27 -11.20 -32.75
C ASN A 92 15.26 -10.41 -31.88
N GLY A 93 16.51 -10.87 -31.92
CA GLY A 93 17.69 -10.05 -31.66
C GLY A 93 18.11 -9.87 -30.21
N PHE A 94 18.59 -10.92 -29.55
CA PHE A 94 19.47 -10.76 -28.38
C PHE A 94 20.66 -11.71 -28.49
N ALA A 95 21.80 -11.15 -28.90
CA ALA A 95 23.09 -11.82 -28.79
C ALA A 95 23.51 -11.82 -27.31
N THR A 96 23.68 -13.01 -26.76
CA THR A 96 24.25 -13.25 -25.43
C THR A 96 25.77 -13.18 -25.52
N ASP A 97 26.41 -12.43 -24.63
CA ASP A 97 27.80 -12.72 -24.27
C ASP A 97 27.90 -12.82 -22.74
N ALA A 98 28.22 -14.03 -22.29
CA ALA A 98 28.40 -14.40 -20.91
C ALA A 98 29.89 -14.50 -20.61
N SER A 99 30.39 -13.74 -19.63
CA SER A 99 31.50 -14.11 -18.74
C SER A 99 32.02 -12.88 -17.98
N SER A 100 31.90 -12.88 -16.66
CA SER A 100 33.05 -12.90 -15.74
C SER A 100 32.77 -12.22 -14.40
N SER A 101 33.08 -13.00 -13.37
CA SER A 101 33.25 -12.65 -11.96
C SER A 101 34.34 -11.59 -11.73
N LEU A 102 34.19 -10.73 -10.71
CA LEU A 102 35.08 -10.60 -9.54
C LEU A 102 34.76 -9.36 -8.68
N LEU A 103 35.03 -9.49 -7.37
CA LEU A 103 34.80 -8.55 -6.26
C LEU A 103 35.82 -7.38 -6.18
N PRO A 104 35.61 -6.36 -5.32
CA PRO A 104 36.09 -4.99 -5.53
C PRO A 104 37.30 -4.57 -4.67
N GLY A 105 37.96 -3.48 -5.06
CA GLY A 105 38.91 -2.76 -4.20
C GLY A 105 39.14 -1.31 -4.62
N GLY A 106 39.29 -0.43 -3.64
CA GLY A 106 40.10 0.80 -3.77
C GLY A 106 39.37 2.15 -3.70
N ASN A 107 39.67 2.91 -2.64
CA ASN A 107 39.24 4.27 -2.30
C ASN A 107 39.63 5.37 -3.31
N GLY A 108 38.88 6.49 -3.29
CA GLY A 108 39.35 7.78 -3.81
C GLY A 108 38.28 8.87 -3.77
N ALA A 109 38.47 9.87 -2.91
CA ALA A 109 37.60 11.02 -2.68
C ALA A 109 37.81 12.15 -3.71
N GLY A 110 36.80 13.02 -3.87
CA GLY A 110 37.02 14.40 -4.35
C GLY A 110 35.96 14.99 -5.28
N ASP A 111 35.15 15.87 -4.70
CA ASP A 111 34.53 17.08 -5.27
C ASP A 111 33.23 17.08 -6.09
N GLN A 112 32.43 18.07 -5.69
CA GLN A 112 31.06 18.40 -6.01
C GLN A 112 31.00 19.23 -7.29
N GLN A 113 30.10 18.89 -8.23
CA GLN A 113 29.20 19.90 -8.79
C GLN A 113 27.96 19.27 -9.42
N SER A 114 26.82 19.85 -9.05
CA SER A 114 25.47 19.65 -9.56
C SER A 114 25.37 19.61 -11.08
N THR A 115 24.84 18.51 -11.63
CA THR A 115 23.94 18.42 -12.80
C THR A 115 23.54 16.95 -12.95
N TRP A 116 22.24 16.65 -12.81
CA TRP A 116 21.72 15.29 -12.99
C TRP A 116 21.69 14.94 -14.48
N GLY A 117 22.84 14.50 -14.98
CA GLY A 117 23.04 14.00 -16.34
C GLY A 117 24.45 13.44 -16.45
N GLY A 118 24.61 12.12 -16.28
CA GLY A 118 25.90 11.46 -16.33
C GLY A 118 25.79 10.05 -16.89
N ASN A 119 26.17 9.91 -18.16
CA ASN A 119 26.49 8.65 -18.81
C ASN A 119 28.01 8.42 -18.74
N GLY A 120 28.45 7.16 -18.62
CA GLY A 120 29.84 6.81 -19.00
C GLY A 120 30.70 6.06 -17.99
N GLY A 121 30.19 5.00 -17.36
CA GLY A 121 31.00 3.86 -16.95
C GLY A 121 30.42 2.63 -17.64
N SER A 122 31.18 1.98 -18.54
CA SER A 122 30.74 0.86 -19.37
C SER A 122 30.37 -0.37 -18.53
N ARG A 123 29.19 -0.34 -17.90
CA ARG A 123 28.38 -1.53 -17.60
C ARG A 123 27.46 -1.70 -18.79
N THR A 124 27.47 -2.88 -19.40
CA THR A 124 26.40 -3.33 -20.29
C THR A 124 25.05 -2.87 -19.70
N PRO A 125 24.17 -2.22 -20.48
CA PRO A 125 22.91 -1.75 -19.96
C PRO A 125 22.16 -2.97 -19.44
N LEU A 126 22.02 -3.07 -18.10
CA LEU A 126 21.14 -4.05 -17.50
C LEU A 126 19.77 -3.73 -18.07
N ASN A 127 19.25 -4.64 -18.89
CA ASN A 127 17.87 -4.58 -19.34
C ASN A 127 17.00 -4.49 -18.08
N ARG A 128 16.36 -3.34 -17.84
CA ARG A 128 15.50 -3.09 -16.68
C ARG A 128 14.06 -3.17 -17.17
N PRO A 129 13.36 -4.30 -17.00
CA PRO A 129 11.99 -4.44 -17.49
C PRO A 129 11.00 -3.46 -16.84
N TYR A 130 11.34 -2.93 -15.66
CA TYR A 130 10.50 -1.99 -14.92
C TYR A 130 11.24 -0.69 -14.65
N GLN A 131 10.56 0.43 -14.91
CA GLN A 131 10.99 1.76 -14.46
C GLN A 131 10.18 2.19 -13.24
N LEU A 132 10.85 2.79 -12.25
CA LEU A 132 10.20 3.46 -11.14
C LEU A 132 9.51 4.74 -11.65
N ILE A 133 8.18 4.77 -11.60
CA ILE A 133 7.38 5.93 -11.98
C ILE A 133 7.31 6.92 -10.83
N ARG A 134 7.02 6.41 -9.62
CA ARG A 134 6.92 7.25 -8.44
C ARG A 134 7.19 6.49 -7.15
N ALA A 135 7.92 7.12 -6.24
CA ALA A 135 8.06 6.69 -4.85
C ALA A 135 7.67 7.85 -3.94
N LYS A 136 6.88 7.56 -2.90
CA LYS A 136 6.39 8.57 -1.95
C LYS A 136 6.22 7.95 -0.57
N ASN A 137 6.47 8.72 0.49
CA ASN A 137 6.32 8.25 1.86
C ASN A 137 5.67 9.30 2.79
N VAL A 138 5.03 8.79 3.84
CA VAL A 138 4.60 9.52 5.04
C VAL A 138 5.21 8.81 6.25
N GLY A 139 6.15 9.49 6.90
CA GLY A 139 7.11 8.84 7.80
C GLY A 139 7.58 7.49 7.25
N MET A 140 7.42 6.42 8.03
CA MET A 140 7.94 5.09 7.68
C MET A 140 6.99 4.25 6.80
N THR A 141 5.95 4.86 6.21
CA THR A 141 5.05 4.18 5.27
C THR A 141 5.31 4.73 3.87
N ALA A 142 5.68 3.87 2.93
CA ALA A 142 6.01 4.25 1.57
C ALA A 142 5.18 3.46 0.54
N ILE A 143 5.01 4.08 -0.62
CA ILE A 143 4.50 3.43 -1.83
C ILE A 143 5.53 3.59 -2.94
N MET A 144 5.70 2.55 -3.77
CA MET A 144 6.48 2.58 -4.99
C MET A 144 5.65 2.04 -6.14
N LEU A 145 5.54 2.80 -7.23
CA LEU A 145 4.86 2.40 -8.45
C LEU A 145 5.89 2.22 -9.57
N PHE A 146 5.89 1.04 -10.17
CA PHE A 146 6.69 0.71 -11.33
C PHE A 146 5.80 0.33 -12.51
N ALA A 147 6.25 0.62 -13.73
CA ALA A 147 5.57 0.23 -14.95
C ALA A 147 6.56 -0.38 -15.95
N ARG A 148 6.06 -1.33 -16.75
CA ARG A 148 6.78 -1.84 -17.93
C ARG A 148 6.83 -0.84 -19.08
N THR A 149 5.75 -0.08 -19.25
CA THR A 149 5.61 0.94 -20.29
C THR A 149 5.36 2.29 -19.63
N PRO A 150 6.42 3.02 -19.23
CA PRO A 150 6.29 4.27 -18.48
C PRO A 150 5.49 5.35 -19.22
N GLU A 151 5.53 5.35 -20.55
CA GLU A 151 4.82 6.30 -21.41
C GLU A 151 3.30 6.12 -21.36
N ALA A 152 2.83 4.97 -20.89
CA ALA A 152 1.41 4.70 -20.65
C ALA A 152 0.89 5.42 -19.40
N ILE A 153 1.76 5.88 -18.51
CA ILE A 153 1.36 6.46 -17.22
C ILE A 153 1.32 7.98 -17.31
N GLN A 154 0.15 8.54 -17.00
CA GLN A 154 -0.13 9.97 -17.02
C GLN A 154 -0.76 10.41 -15.70
N ASN A 155 -0.80 11.73 -15.47
CA ASN A 155 -1.53 12.37 -14.36
C ASN A 155 -1.25 11.77 -12.97
N VAL A 156 0.01 11.51 -12.64
CA VAL A 156 0.41 11.00 -11.33
C VAL A 156 0.15 12.07 -10.25
N LYS A 157 -0.81 11.81 -9.37
CA LYS A 157 -1.13 12.61 -8.18
C LYS A 157 -0.76 11.86 -6.91
N GLU A 158 -0.46 12.60 -5.86
CA GLU A 158 -0.05 12.08 -4.57
C GLU A 158 -0.98 12.55 -3.47
N ALA A 159 -1.15 11.70 -2.45
CA ALA A 159 -1.85 12.04 -1.22
C ALA A 159 -1.08 11.47 -0.03
N GLU A 160 -1.18 12.12 1.13
CA GLU A 160 -0.60 11.61 2.38
C GLU A 160 -1.49 11.95 3.59
N CYS A 161 -1.56 11.02 4.53
CA CYS A 161 -2.31 11.14 5.78
C CYS A 161 -1.45 10.57 6.92
N GLY A 162 -1.28 11.32 8.02
CA GLY A 162 -0.56 10.88 9.21
C GLY A 162 -1.53 10.48 10.33
N PHE A 163 -1.16 9.47 11.13
CA PHE A 163 -1.99 8.99 12.27
C PHE A 163 -1.42 9.36 13.65
N GLY A 164 -0.27 10.05 13.67
CA GLY A 164 0.42 10.47 14.87
C GLY A 164 -0.17 11.72 15.51
N ALA A 165 0.34 12.05 16.70
CA ALA A 165 0.00 13.29 17.37
C ALA A 165 0.24 14.48 16.42
N ALA A 166 -0.73 15.40 16.35
CA ALA A 166 -0.72 16.54 15.44
C ALA A 166 -0.48 16.17 13.96
N ASP A 167 -1.10 15.09 13.48
CA ASP A 167 -1.04 14.60 12.09
C ASP A 167 0.37 14.18 11.63
N MET A 168 1.27 13.87 12.57
CA MET A 168 2.60 13.35 12.27
C MET A 168 2.55 11.94 11.69
N GLY A 169 3.48 11.64 10.80
CA GLY A 169 3.50 10.42 9.98
C GLY A 169 4.25 9.23 10.57
N ASN A 170 4.42 9.11 11.89
CA ASN A 170 5.08 7.91 12.45
C ASN A 170 4.37 6.61 12.03
N LYS A 171 3.05 6.71 11.84
CA LYS A 171 2.19 5.81 11.06
C LYS A 171 1.32 6.66 10.14
N GLY A 172 0.80 6.09 9.06
CA GLY A 172 -0.01 6.85 8.13
C GLY A 172 -0.42 6.06 6.90
N ALA A 173 -0.91 6.80 5.90
CA ALA A 173 -1.18 6.30 4.56
C ALA A 173 -0.64 7.24 3.49
N VAL A 174 -0.17 6.66 2.39
CA VAL A 174 0.20 7.38 1.16
C VAL A 174 -0.63 6.84 0.01
N GLY A 175 -1.14 7.74 -0.81
CA GLY A 175 -1.87 7.42 -2.02
C GLY A 175 -1.14 7.84 -3.29
N LEU A 176 -1.27 7.05 -4.35
CA LEU A 176 -1.00 7.46 -5.73
C LEU A 176 -2.27 7.32 -6.56
N GLN A 177 -2.63 8.35 -7.32
CA GLN A 177 -3.67 8.28 -8.33
C GLN A 177 -3.02 8.50 -9.70
N ILE A 178 -3.27 7.61 -10.65
CA ILE A 178 -2.69 7.65 -12.00
C ILE A 178 -3.76 7.47 -13.07
N THR A 179 -3.45 7.92 -14.27
CA THR A 179 -4.16 7.53 -15.49
C THR A 179 -3.27 6.58 -16.29
N TYR A 180 -3.74 5.37 -16.53
CA TYR A 180 -3.12 4.43 -17.46
C TYR A 180 -3.76 4.62 -18.84
N VAL A 181 -2.95 4.84 -19.87
CA VAL A 181 -3.38 4.97 -21.27
C VAL A 181 -2.85 3.77 -22.03
N GLU A 182 -3.74 3.05 -22.70
CA GLU A 182 -3.35 1.86 -23.44
C GLU A 182 -2.26 2.19 -24.49
N PRO A 183 -1.11 1.49 -24.46
CA PRO A 183 -0.13 1.55 -25.53
C PRO A 183 -0.81 1.06 -26.82
N LYS A 184 -0.74 1.86 -27.90
CA LYS A 184 -1.40 1.69 -29.21
C LYS A 184 -1.98 0.30 -29.51
N ASP A 185 -3.26 0.28 -29.86
CA ASP A 185 -3.84 -0.75 -30.73
C ASP A 185 -3.66 -0.30 -32.19
N ASP A 186 -3.03 -1.13 -33.02
CA ASP A 186 -2.75 -0.83 -34.41
C ASP A 186 -4.04 -0.95 -35.25
N GLY A 187 -4.81 0.14 -35.35
CA GLY A 187 -5.74 0.35 -36.48
C GLY A 187 -7.22 -0.01 -36.28
N GLY A 188 -7.72 -0.13 -35.06
CA GLY A 188 -9.16 -0.22 -34.81
C GLY A 188 -9.89 1.08 -35.19
N VAL A 189 -10.86 0.99 -36.11
CA VAL A 189 -11.84 2.06 -36.36
C VAL A 189 -12.96 1.88 -35.35
N ASP A 190 -13.39 2.96 -34.67
CA ASP A 190 -14.60 2.91 -33.84
C ASP A 190 -15.81 2.74 -34.77
N GLU A 191 -16.32 1.51 -34.91
CA GLU A 191 -17.40 1.16 -35.85
C GLU A 191 -18.70 1.97 -35.63
N GLU A 192 -18.91 2.54 -34.43
CA GLU A 192 -20.07 3.40 -34.15
C GLU A 192 -19.85 4.87 -34.51
N ARG A 193 -18.60 5.37 -34.55
CA ARG A 193 -18.28 6.80 -34.76
C ARG A 193 -17.57 7.13 -36.07
N GLY A 194 -16.96 6.14 -36.74
CA GLY A 194 -16.19 6.39 -37.96
C GLY A 194 -14.94 7.27 -37.76
N GLU A 195 -14.51 7.45 -36.51
CA GLU A 195 -13.32 8.19 -36.10
C GLU A 195 -12.21 7.22 -35.66
N PRO A 196 -10.92 7.64 -35.67
CA PRO A 196 -9.84 6.83 -35.10
C PRO A 196 -10.18 6.50 -33.63
N ALA A 197 -10.09 5.22 -33.26
CA ALA A 197 -10.41 4.78 -31.90
C ALA A 197 -9.65 5.63 -30.87
N GLN A 198 -10.39 6.33 -30.03
CA GLN A 198 -9.82 7.14 -28.97
C GLN A 198 -9.03 6.23 -28.03
N LYS A 199 -7.78 6.59 -27.71
CA LYS A 199 -6.95 5.80 -26.78
C LYS A 199 -7.70 5.63 -25.47
N ARG A 200 -7.96 4.38 -25.11
CA ARG A 200 -8.65 4.02 -23.87
C ARG A 200 -7.75 4.38 -22.69
N SER A 201 -8.35 5.04 -21.70
CA SER A 201 -7.65 5.43 -20.48
C SER A 201 -8.43 4.97 -19.25
N THR A 202 -7.73 4.56 -18.21
CA THR A 202 -8.31 4.05 -16.97
C THR A 202 -7.62 4.69 -15.79
N GLU A 203 -8.39 5.14 -14.80
CA GLU A 203 -7.86 5.73 -13.58
C GLU A 203 -7.66 4.65 -12.51
N PHE A 204 -6.52 4.70 -11.82
CA PHE A 204 -6.19 3.82 -10.72
C PHE A 204 -5.78 4.64 -9.50
N THR A 205 -6.29 4.25 -8.33
CA THR A 205 -5.91 4.75 -7.02
C THR A 205 -5.27 3.63 -6.22
N PHE A 206 -4.03 3.82 -5.78
CA PHE A 206 -3.30 2.90 -4.93
C PHE A 206 -3.03 3.54 -3.57
N VAL A 207 -3.28 2.82 -2.49
CA VAL A 207 -3.05 3.30 -1.11
C VAL A 207 -2.14 2.32 -0.37
N ALA A 208 -1.01 2.82 0.12
CA ALA A 208 -0.15 2.14 1.08
C ALA A 208 -0.46 2.63 2.49
N THR A 209 -0.63 1.74 3.48
CA THR A 209 -0.92 2.17 4.85
C THR A 209 -0.27 1.31 5.93
N HIS A 210 -0.06 1.91 7.10
CA HIS A 210 0.39 1.25 8.32
C HIS A 210 -0.53 1.65 9.48
N LEU A 211 -1.47 0.79 9.85
CA LEU A 211 -2.47 1.09 10.89
C LEU A 211 -1.92 0.89 12.31
N ALA A 212 -2.70 1.29 13.31
CA ALA A 212 -2.36 1.14 14.72
C ALA A 212 -2.07 -0.33 15.12
N ALA A 213 -0.90 -0.53 15.72
CA ALA A 213 -0.43 -1.84 16.19
C ALA A 213 -1.04 -2.20 17.57
N MET A 214 -0.75 -3.42 18.03
CA MET A 214 -1.23 -4.05 19.28
C MET A 214 -2.64 -4.62 19.19
N GLU A 215 -2.88 -5.66 19.98
CA GLU A 215 -4.12 -6.44 20.05
C GLU A 215 -5.33 -5.54 20.37
N TRP A 216 -5.21 -4.71 21.41
CA TRP A 216 -6.30 -3.88 21.95
C TRP A 216 -6.70 -2.68 21.08
N ASN A 217 -5.88 -2.31 20.09
CA ASN A 217 -6.08 -1.10 19.28
C ASN A 217 -7.07 -1.28 18.11
N LEU A 218 -8.05 -2.18 18.23
CA LEU A 218 -9.05 -2.44 17.17
C LEU A 218 -9.83 -1.18 16.80
N ARG A 219 -10.37 -0.48 17.79
CA ARG A 219 -11.09 0.80 17.58
C ARG A 219 -10.20 1.84 16.91
N ARG A 220 -8.91 1.90 17.30
CA ARG A 220 -7.93 2.82 16.72
C ARG A 220 -7.61 2.49 15.26
N ARG A 221 -7.56 1.22 14.87
CA ARG A 221 -7.42 0.81 13.45
C ARG A 221 -8.61 1.28 12.60
N ASN A 222 -9.83 1.11 13.09
CA ASN A 222 -11.03 1.62 12.41
C ASN A 222 -11.02 3.17 12.32
N ALA A 223 -10.57 3.84 13.38
CA ALA A 223 -10.39 5.30 13.35
C ALA A 223 -9.32 5.73 12.33
N ASN A 224 -8.20 5.01 12.23
CA ASN A 224 -7.20 5.27 11.19
C ASN A 224 -7.78 5.12 9.79
N TRP A 225 -8.59 4.08 9.54
CA TRP A 225 -9.33 3.96 8.29
C TRP A 225 -10.21 5.18 8.02
N ARG A 226 -10.96 5.65 9.02
CA ARG A 226 -11.76 6.88 8.90
C ARG A 226 -10.91 8.09 8.53
N SER A 227 -9.73 8.26 9.14
CA SER A 227 -8.78 9.33 8.79
C SER A 227 -8.27 9.24 7.36
N ILE A 228 -8.05 8.03 6.83
CA ILE A 228 -7.69 7.83 5.42
C ILE A 228 -8.83 8.31 4.52
N VAL A 229 -10.07 7.86 4.80
CA VAL A 229 -11.24 8.25 3.99
C VAL A 229 -11.45 9.76 3.99
N SER A 230 -11.34 10.41 5.15
CA SER A 230 -11.61 11.84 5.28
C SER A 230 -10.44 12.72 4.81
N GLY A 231 -9.19 12.30 5.04
CA GLY A 231 -8.02 13.16 4.91
C GLY A 231 -7.07 12.84 3.77
N LEU A 232 -7.12 11.64 3.16
CA LEU A 232 -6.22 11.26 2.07
C LEU A 232 -6.77 11.77 0.72
N THR A 233 -6.55 13.06 0.43
CA THR A 233 -7.02 13.70 -0.82
C THR A 233 -5.88 13.94 -1.81
N PHE A 234 -6.20 13.88 -3.11
CA PHE A 234 -5.24 14.03 -4.24
C PHE A 234 -5.16 15.47 -4.78
N ALA A 235 -5.88 16.39 -4.16
CA ALA A 235 -5.80 17.83 -4.36
C ALA A 235 -6.23 18.54 -3.08
N ASN A 236 -5.96 19.84 -2.99
CA ASN A 236 -6.40 20.66 -1.86
C ASN A 236 -7.94 20.78 -1.88
N PRO A 237 -8.67 20.30 -0.86
CA PRO A 237 -10.13 20.42 -0.80
C PRO A 237 -10.63 21.86 -0.91
N LYS A 238 -9.91 22.84 -0.33
CA LYS A 238 -10.26 24.27 -0.44
C LYS A 238 -10.18 24.79 -1.87
N SER A 239 -9.43 24.14 -2.77
CA SER A 239 -9.29 24.56 -4.18
C SER A 239 -10.43 24.08 -5.08
N VAL A 240 -11.21 23.09 -4.65
CA VAL A 240 -12.35 22.54 -5.41
C VAL A 240 -13.70 23.02 -4.88
N LEU A 241 -13.71 23.72 -3.75
CA LEU A 241 -14.88 24.33 -3.14
C LEU A 241 -14.98 25.83 -3.50
N PRO A 242 -16.20 26.40 -3.57
CA PRO A 242 -16.34 27.85 -3.71
C PRO A 242 -15.72 28.61 -2.54
N ALA A 243 -15.24 29.83 -2.80
CA ALA A 243 -14.53 30.65 -1.81
C ALA A 243 -15.29 30.83 -0.48
N ALA A 244 -16.62 30.97 -0.51
CA ALA A 244 -17.44 31.09 0.69
C ALA A 244 -17.47 29.81 1.54
N ALA A 245 -17.54 28.64 0.89
CA ALA A 245 -17.51 27.34 1.56
C ALA A 245 -16.09 27.00 2.07
N ALA A 246 -15.06 27.39 1.31
CA ALA A 246 -13.66 27.21 1.71
C ALA A 246 -13.25 28.12 2.89
N ALA A 247 -13.81 29.33 2.99
CA ALA A 247 -13.50 30.31 4.03
C ALA A 247 -14.20 30.01 5.38
N GLY A 248 -15.33 29.32 5.36
CA GLY A 248 -16.08 28.94 6.57
C GLY A 248 -15.47 27.78 7.37
N VAL A 249 -14.45 27.11 6.83
CA VAL A 249 -13.72 26.06 7.53
C VAL A 249 -12.56 26.70 8.30
N GLU A 250 -12.77 27.00 9.58
CA GLU A 250 -11.70 27.49 10.45
C GLU A 250 -10.57 26.46 10.56
N ASP A 251 -9.32 26.92 10.44
CA ASP A 251 -8.09 26.10 10.47
C ASP A 251 -7.79 25.42 11.82
N GLY A 252 -8.75 25.46 12.76
CA GLY A 252 -8.55 25.37 14.20
C GLY A 252 -9.55 24.52 14.98
N HIS A 253 -10.30 23.59 14.38
CA HIS A 253 -11.07 22.60 15.16
C HIS A 253 -10.41 21.23 15.24
N ALA A 254 -10.60 20.63 16.42
CA ALA A 254 -9.84 19.55 17.02
C ALA A 254 -9.60 18.35 16.08
N PRO A 255 -8.44 17.66 16.21
CA PRO A 255 -8.21 16.42 15.50
C PRO A 255 -9.44 15.52 15.63
N VAL A 256 -9.85 14.84 14.55
CA VAL A 256 -10.58 13.57 14.70
C VAL A 256 -9.68 12.78 15.63
N GLU A 257 -10.03 12.66 16.93
CA GLU A 257 -9.09 12.33 17.99
C GLU A 257 -8.14 11.24 17.49
N ALA A 258 -6.93 11.66 17.12
CA ALA A 258 -5.86 10.74 16.84
C ALA A 258 -5.47 10.28 18.23
N PHE A 259 -6.27 9.36 18.80
CA PHE A 259 -6.17 8.89 20.18
C PHE A 259 -4.69 8.84 20.51
N GLY A 260 -4.25 9.79 21.33
CA GLY A 260 -2.83 9.97 21.62
C GLY A 260 -2.29 8.65 22.15
N ALA A 261 -1.01 8.39 21.96
CA ALA A 261 -0.36 7.26 22.61
C ALA A 261 -0.26 7.45 24.15
N ALA A 262 -0.93 8.45 24.73
CA ALA A 262 -0.70 8.94 26.09
C ALA A 262 -1.94 9.00 27.00
N ASP A 263 -3.15 8.66 26.54
CA ASP A 263 -4.36 8.69 27.40
C ASP A 263 -4.90 7.30 27.73
N LEU A 264 -4.01 6.43 28.22
CA LEU A 264 -4.41 5.32 29.09
C LEU A 264 -3.43 5.34 30.27
N PRO A 265 -3.90 5.44 31.53
CA PRO A 265 -3.01 5.45 32.67
C PRO A 265 -2.23 4.13 32.73
N GLU A 266 -0.90 4.26 32.85
CA GLU A 266 -0.05 3.19 33.34
C GLU A 266 -0.40 2.86 34.80
N GLU A 267 -0.28 1.57 35.11
CA GLU A 267 -0.10 0.97 36.45
C GLU A 267 -1.32 0.32 37.14
N ALA A 268 -1.16 -1.00 37.24
CA ALA A 268 -1.14 -1.78 38.49
C ALA A 268 -2.44 -2.11 39.26
N ASP A 269 -2.50 -3.43 39.49
CA ASP A 269 -3.13 -4.16 40.58
C ASP A 269 -4.58 -4.61 40.43
N GLY A 270 -4.76 -5.91 40.63
CA GLY A 270 -6.03 -6.59 40.51
C GLY A 270 -6.90 -6.34 41.73
N ARG A 271 -8.15 -5.89 41.50
CA ARG A 271 -9.33 -6.21 42.31
C ARG A 271 -10.61 -5.67 41.66
N LEU A 272 -11.61 -6.54 41.63
CA LEU A 272 -13.05 -6.31 41.54
C LEU A 272 -13.59 -5.36 40.44
N PHE A 273 -14.16 -5.97 39.40
CA PHE A 273 -15.22 -5.34 38.60
C PHE A 273 -16.51 -5.29 39.43
N PRO A 274 -17.21 -4.14 39.56
CA PRO A 274 -18.65 -4.13 39.60
C PRO A 274 -19.17 -3.91 38.18
N ALA A 275 -20.01 -4.84 37.73
CA ALA A 275 -20.81 -4.68 36.53
C ALA A 275 -21.84 -3.56 36.75
N GLY A 276 -21.91 -2.61 35.81
CA GLY A 276 -22.95 -1.58 35.78
C GLY A 276 -22.41 -0.15 35.79
N ALA A 277 -21.90 0.30 34.66
CA ALA A 277 -21.89 1.72 34.29
C ALA A 277 -22.00 1.76 32.76
N GLU A 278 -23.16 2.21 32.29
CA GLU A 278 -23.38 2.61 30.91
C GLU A 278 -22.56 3.88 30.70
N ASP A 279 -21.39 3.77 30.07
CA ASP A 279 -20.63 4.95 29.62
C ASP A 279 -21.25 5.50 28.34
N GLU A 280 -22.39 6.17 28.51
CA GLU A 280 -22.75 7.34 27.72
C GLU A 280 -21.74 8.45 28.08
N ASP A 281 -20.67 8.61 27.32
CA ASP A 281 -19.99 9.90 27.07
C ASP A 281 -18.67 9.71 26.30
N ALA A 282 -18.73 9.93 24.99
CA ALA A 282 -17.68 10.57 24.16
C ALA A 282 -18.11 10.56 22.68
N GLN A 283 -19.33 11.02 22.39
CA GLN A 283 -19.58 11.59 21.07
C GLN A 283 -19.10 13.05 21.12
N PRO A 284 -18.24 13.50 20.19
CA PRO A 284 -17.91 14.91 20.12
C PRO A 284 -19.18 15.70 19.79
N LEU A 285 -19.73 16.32 20.84
CA LEU A 285 -20.75 17.35 20.75
C LEU A 285 -20.17 18.49 19.91
N LEU A 286 -20.71 18.58 18.69
CA LEU A 286 -20.57 19.61 17.64
C LEU A 286 -20.00 19.10 16.31
N SER A 287 -20.73 18.15 15.70
CA SER A 287 -20.87 18.08 14.23
C SER A 287 -21.95 19.06 13.71
N ARG A 288 -22.06 20.24 14.32
CA ARG A 288 -23.01 21.30 13.90
C ARG A 288 -22.27 22.40 13.15
N CYS A 289 -21.78 22.05 11.98
CA CYS A 289 -21.64 22.92 10.82
C CYS A 289 -21.42 22.03 9.60
N SER A 290 -22.46 21.29 9.25
CA SER A 290 -22.81 20.82 7.90
C SER A 290 -24.02 19.93 8.15
N ASP A 291 -25.22 20.46 7.92
CA ASP A 291 -26.29 19.55 7.51
C ASP A 291 -25.70 18.65 6.41
N PRO A 292 -25.90 17.32 6.43
CA PRO A 292 -25.51 16.48 5.30
C PRO A 292 -26.20 16.93 3.99
N ASP A 293 -27.18 17.83 4.07
CA ASP A 293 -27.87 18.52 2.98
C ASP A 293 -27.37 19.97 2.70
N SER A 294 -26.28 20.45 3.33
CA SER A 294 -25.88 21.87 3.25
C SER A 294 -24.91 22.21 2.12
N LEU A 295 -24.25 21.22 1.51
CA LEU A 295 -23.39 21.44 0.34
C LEU A 295 -24.19 21.08 -0.91
N ALA A 296 -24.09 21.92 -1.94
CA ALA A 296 -24.69 21.60 -3.22
C ALA A 296 -24.11 20.27 -3.73
N PRO A 297 -24.90 19.37 -4.36
CA PRO A 297 -24.42 18.07 -4.84
C PRO A 297 -23.17 18.12 -5.72
N ALA A 298 -22.96 19.24 -6.43
CA ALA A 298 -21.75 19.49 -7.21
C ALA A 298 -20.47 19.59 -6.37
N HIS A 299 -20.55 20.14 -5.15
CA HIS A 299 -19.42 20.26 -4.22
C HIS A 299 -19.05 18.89 -3.63
N ASP A 300 -20.05 18.08 -3.27
CA ASP A 300 -19.81 16.73 -2.77
C ASP A 300 -19.15 15.87 -3.84
N LEU A 301 -19.61 15.95 -5.09
CA LEU A 301 -18.97 15.27 -6.21
C LEU A 301 -17.53 15.78 -6.44
N ALA A 302 -17.28 17.09 -6.28
CA ALA A 302 -15.93 17.66 -6.41
C ALA A 302 -14.98 17.15 -5.32
N LEU A 303 -15.44 17.07 -4.07
CA LEU A 303 -14.69 16.48 -2.94
C LEU A 303 -14.48 14.98 -3.12
N GLN A 304 -15.51 14.25 -3.58
CA GLN A 304 -15.43 12.83 -3.88
C GLN A 304 -14.40 12.56 -4.99
N ASN A 305 -14.33 13.43 -6.01
CA ASN A 305 -13.40 13.31 -7.13
C ASN A 305 -11.92 13.43 -6.72
N ILE A 306 -11.63 14.04 -5.58
CA ILE A 306 -10.28 14.15 -5.03
C ILE A 306 -10.01 13.18 -3.89
N SER A 307 -10.99 12.36 -3.48
CA SER A 307 -10.84 11.37 -2.41
C SER A 307 -10.36 10.02 -2.95
N ILE A 308 -10.13 9.06 -2.04
CA ILE A 308 -9.79 7.67 -2.42
C ILE A 308 -10.95 6.96 -3.14
N PHE A 309 -12.19 7.41 -2.92
CA PHE A 309 -13.42 6.83 -3.47
C PHE A 309 -13.90 7.57 -4.73
N ARG A 310 -12.96 8.14 -5.49
CA ARG A 310 -13.22 8.71 -6.81
C ARG A 310 -14.04 7.72 -7.67
N PRO A 311 -15.25 8.08 -8.13
CA PRO A 311 -16.15 7.11 -8.76
C PRO A 311 -15.60 6.49 -10.05
N THR A 312 -14.76 7.22 -10.76
CA THR A 312 -14.19 6.87 -12.05
C THR A 312 -12.87 6.09 -11.97
N SER A 313 -12.45 5.70 -10.75
CA SER A 313 -11.14 5.07 -10.50
C SER A 313 -11.30 3.70 -9.83
N TYR A 314 -10.41 2.77 -10.17
CA TYR A 314 -10.17 1.59 -9.35
C TYR A 314 -9.46 1.97 -8.05
N LEU A 315 -9.72 1.26 -6.95
CA LEU A 315 -9.05 1.48 -5.67
C LEU A 315 -8.42 0.19 -5.17
N PHE A 316 -7.11 0.21 -4.97
CA PHE A 316 -6.34 -0.87 -4.33
C PHE A 316 -5.70 -0.31 -3.06
N LEU A 317 -5.80 -1.05 -1.96
CA LEU A 317 -5.16 -0.72 -0.69
C LEU A 317 -4.35 -1.92 -0.22
N ALA A 318 -3.11 -1.67 0.13
CA ALA A 318 -2.21 -2.70 0.66
C ALA A 318 -1.46 -2.16 1.87
N GLY A 319 -1.21 -2.99 2.87
CA GLY A 319 -0.47 -2.53 4.04
C GLY A 319 -0.37 -3.52 5.18
N ASP A 320 0.41 -3.13 6.19
CA ASP A 320 0.30 -3.68 7.54
C ASP A 320 -0.93 -3.03 8.22
N LEU A 321 -2.07 -3.69 8.05
CA LEU A 321 -3.35 -3.27 8.60
C LEU A 321 -3.45 -3.60 10.09
N ASN A 322 -2.53 -4.39 10.64
CA ASN A 322 -2.41 -4.70 12.07
C ASN A 322 -3.66 -5.32 12.74
N TYR A 323 -4.68 -5.76 11.98
CA TYR A 323 -5.78 -6.53 12.54
C TYR A 323 -5.28 -7.87 13.05
N ARG A 324 -5.80 -8.30 14.19
CA ARG A 324 -5.35 -9.49 14.93
C ARG A 324 -6.47 -10.52 14.99
N ILE A 325 -6.24 -11.62 15.71
CA ILE A 325 -7.25 -12.64 16.01
C ILE A 325 -7.86 -12.50 17.43
N SER A 326 -7.46 -11.46 18.17
CA SER A 326 -7.93 -11.14 19.52
C SER A 326 -7.64 -9.68 19.87
N THR A 327 -8.44 -9.09 20.76
CA THR A 327 -8.20 -7.77 21.36
C THR A 327 -7.29 -7.83 22.59
N THR A 328 -6.95 -9.02 23.07
CA THR A 328 -6.04 -9.26 24.19
C THR A 328 -4.83 -10.08 23.76
N THR A 329 -3.73 -9.94 24.50
CA THR A 329 -2.53 -10.78 24.31
C THR A 329 -2.83 -12.25 24.60
N PRO A 330 -2.03 -13.19 24.04
CA PRO A 330 -2.22 -14.60 24.31
C PRO A 330 -2.00 -14.92 25.80
N PRO A 331 -2.89 -15.67 26.46
CA PRO A 331 -2.63 -16.18 27.79
C PRO A 331 -1.50 -17.24 27.76
N PRO A 332 -0.91 -17.59 28.92
CA PRO A 332 0.05 -18.69 29.01
C PRO A 332 -0.52 -19.98 28.40
N LEU A 333 0.30 -20.71 27.63
CA LEU A 333 -0.07 -21.98 26.98
C LEU A 333 -1.21 -21.88 25.95
N ALA A 334 -1.50 -20.68 25.44
CA ALA A 334 -2.44 -20.49 24.35
C ALA A 334 -2.07 -21.34 23.11
N PRO A 335 -3.05 -22.02 22.46
CA PRO A 335 -2.79 -22.75 21.24
C PRO A 335 -2.49 -21.77 20.10
N PHE A 336 -1.33 -21.91 19.48
CA PHE A 336 -0.91 -21.07 18.36
C PHE A 336 -1.16 -21.79 17.03
N PRO A 337 -1.43 -21.04 15.94
CA PRO A 337 -1.59 -21.61 14.61
C PRO A 337 -0.39 -22.49 14.20
N ARG A 338 -0.68 -23.72 13.77
CA ARG A 338 0.29 -24.68 13.24
C ARG A 338 0.19 -24.75 11.73
N LEU A 339 1.33 -25.05 11.08
CA LEU A 339 1.43 -25.16 9.63
C LEU A 339 0.99 -26.53 9.10
N ASP A 340 1.06 -27.56 9.95
CA ASP A 340 0.70 -28.94 9.59
C ASP A 340 -0.83 -29.13 9.49
N PRO A 341 -1.37 -29.52 8.32
CA PRO A 341 -2.79 -29.82 8.16
C PRO A 341 -3.34 -30.91 9.10
N ALA A 342 -2.49 -31.83 9.56
CA ALA A 342 -2.90 -32.88 10.50
C ALA A 342 -3.06 -32.36 11.95
N SER A 343 -2.56 -31.15 12.25
CA SER A 343 -2.67 -30.56 13.59
C SER A 343 -4.12 -30.12 13.90
N PRO A 344 -4.60 -30.31 15.14
CA PRO A 344 -5.85 -29.70 15.59
C PRO A 344 -5.80 -28.16 15.52
N ASP A 345 -4.61 -27.59 15.62
CA ASP A 345 -4.38 -26.14 15.58
C ASP A 345 -3.96 -25.64 14.18
N TYR A 346 -4.29 -26.38 13.12
CA TYR A 346 -4.02 -25.94 11.75
C TYR A 346 -4.59 -24.54 11.48
N TYR A 347 -3.75 -23.65 10.95
CA TYR A 347 -4.00 -22.22 10.91
C TYR A 347 -5.34 -21.77 10.32
N PRO A 348 -5.97 -22.42 9.31
CA PRO A 348 -7.20 -21.89 8.72
C PRO A 348 -8.34 -21.78 9.73
N ARG A 349 -8.36 -22.59 10.79
CA ARG A 349 -9.36 -22.49 11.87
C ARG A 349 -9.27 -21.17 12.64
N PHE A 350 -8.11 -20.52 12.63
CA PHE A 350 -7.92 -19.23 13.29
C PHE A 350 -8.39 -18.05 12.42
N LEU A 351 -8.63 -18.24 11.12
CA LEU A 351 -9.15 -17.18 10.24
C LEU A 351 -10.57 -16.74 10.63
N GLU A 352 -11.36 -17.62 11.24
CA GLU A 352 -12.70 -17.27 11.76
C GLU A 352 -12.64 -16.16 12.83
N ARG A 353 -11.48 -16.01 13.48
CA ARG A 353 -11.21 -15.00 14.50
C ARG A 353 -10.57 -13.73 13.93
N ASP A 354 -10.30 -13.66 12.63
CA ASP A 354 -9.67 -12.51 11.99
C ASP A 354 -10.52 -11.26 12.17
N GLN A 355 -10.00 -10.29 12.94
CA GLN A 355 -10.70 -9.04 13.19
C GLN A 355 -10.99 -8.30 11.88
N LEU A 356 -10.11 -8.35 10.87
CA LEU A 356 -10.34 -7.62 9.63
C LEU A 356 -11.60 -8.13 8.92
N ALA A 357 -11.72 -9.45 8.77
CA ALA A 357 -12.89 -10.07 8.17
C ALA A 357 -14.18 -9.71 8.94
N GLN A 358 -14.14 -9.78 10.27
CA GLN A 358 -15.29 -9.45 11.13
C GLN A 358 -15.69 -7.96 11.04
N GLU A 359 -14.72 -7.05 11.11
CA GLU A 359 -14.95 -5.60 11.04
C GLU A 359 -15.43 -5.14 9.64
N ARG A 360 -14.95 -5.80 8.57
CA ARG A 360 -15.43 -5.57 7.19
C ARG A 360 -16.86 -6.06 7.02
N ALA A 361 -17.15 -7.28 7.46
CA ALA A 361 -18.50 -7.85 7.41
C ALA A 361 -19.50 -6.98 8.20
N ALA A 362 -19.07 -6.43 9.33
CA ALA A 362 -19.86 -5.51 10.14
C ALA A 362 -19.82 -4.04 9.67
N ARG A 363 -19.19 -3.76 8.52
CA ARG A 363 -19.11 -2.43 7.89
C ARG A 363 -18.58 -1.33 8.82
N ARG A 364 -17.59 -1.64 9.64
CA ARG A 364 -16.90 -0.67 10.50
C ARG A 364 -15.61 -0.14 9.90
N THR A 365 -15.08 -0.82 8.89
CA THR A 365 -13.81 -0.50 8.22
C THR A 365 -13.81 -0.98 6.77
N LEU A 366 -12.92 -0.41 5.94
CA LEU A 366 -12.72 -0.81 4.52
C LEU A 366 -14.03 -1.00 3.74
N HIS A 367 -14.91 -0.01 3.84
CA HIS A 367 -16.30 -0.10 3.36
C HIS A 367 -16.32 -0.39 1.85
N GLY A 368 -17.14 -1.35 1.44
CA GLY A 368 -17.26 -1.80 0.05
C GLY A 368 -16.07 -2.59 -0.50
N MET A 369 -14.91 -2.60 0.17
CA MET A 369 -13.71 -3.24 -0.33
C MET A 369 -13.78 -4.77 -0.20
N GLN A 370 -13.26 -5.46 -1.22
CA GLN A 370 -13.13 -6.91 -1.32
C GLN A 370 -11.71 -7.37 -1.02
N GLU A 371 -11.59 -8.65 -0.68
CA GLU A 371 -10.31 -9.32 -0.46
C GLU A 371 -10.43 -10.74 -1.00
N ALA A 372 -9.39 -11.23 -1.66
CA ALA A 372 -9.35 -12.62 -2.08
C ALA A 372 -9.19 -13.57 -0.88
N ASP A 373 -9.57 -14.83 -1.07
CA ASP A 373 -9.44 -15.86 -0.03
C ASP A 373 -7.99 -15.95 0.49
N VAL A 374 -7.82 -15.76 1.80
CA VAL A 374 -6.52 -15.92 2.46
C VAL A 374 -6.24 -17.42 2.61
N ARG A 375 -5.26 -17.92 1.85
CA ARG A 375 -4.86 -19.34 1.86
C ARG A 375 -3.43 -19.57 2.36
N PHE A 376 -2.83 -18.55 2.95
CA PHE A 376 -1.48 -18.59 3.52
C PHE A 376 -1.52 -18.49 5.06
N PRO A 377 -0.51 -19.02 5.79
CA PRO A 377 -0.45 -18.94 7.24
C PRO A 377 -0.17 -17.50 7.71
N PRO A 378 -0.29 -17.23 9.03
CA PRO A 378 -0.05 -15.90 9.58
C PRO A 378 1.29 -15.29 9.15
N THR A 379 1.31 -13.97 8.97
CA THR A 379 2.49 -13.24 8.48
C THR A 379 3.21 -12.48 9.57
N TYR A 380 2.68 -12.48 10.79
CA TYR A 380 3.20 -11.80 11.98
C TYR A 380 2.87 -12.64 13.22
N LYS A 381 3.60 -12.64 14.35
CA LYS A 381 4.94 -12.08 14.60
C LYS A 381 5.96 -13.21 14.62
N LEU A 382 6.91 -13.15 13.70
CA LEU A 382 7.93 -14.17 13.55
C LEU A 382 9.17 -13.85 14.40
N ILE A 383 9.81 -14.89 14.92
CA ILE A 383 11.15 -14.86 15.50
C ILE A 383 12.02 -15.76 14.64
N VAL A 384 12.84 -15.14 13.80
CA VAL A 384 13.83 -15.83 12.97
C VAL A 384 14.79 -16.63 13.86
N GLN A 385 15.09 -17.86 13.46
CA GLN A 385 16.02 -18.75 14.13
C GLN A 385 17.31 -18.89 13.30
N ASP A 386 18.38 -19.33 13.97
CA ASP A 386 19.64 -19.68 13.31
C ASP A 386 19.69 -21.16 12.91
N SER A 387 18.88 -22.01 13.55
CA SER A 387 18.84 -23.46 13.33
C SER A 387 17.42 -23.93 13.02
N PRO A 388 17.24 -24.98 12.20
CA PRO A 388 15.95 -25.61 11.98
C PRO A 388 15.37 -26.28 13.24
N ALA A 389 16.19 -26.63 14.23
CA ALA A 389 15.73 -27.40 15.38
C ALA A 389 14.67 -26.65 16.21
N GLY A 390 13.48 -27.23 16.29
CA GLY A 390 12.32 -26.68 17.00
C GLY A 390 11.67 -25.49 16.31
N ALA A 391 11.99 -25.21 15.04
CA ALA A 391 11.32 -24.20 14.23
C ALA A 391 9.94 -24.68 13.77
N GLU A 392 9.01 -23.76 13.53
CA GLU A 392 7.67 -24.08 13.03
C GLU A 392 7.72 -24.72 11.63
N ASN A 393 8.70 -24.32 10.81
CA ASN A 393 8.94 -24.82 9.46
C ASN A 393 10.17 -25.76 9.36
N GLU A 394 10.52 -26.45 10.45
CA GLU A 394 11.68 -27.35 10.51
C GLU A 394 11.75 -28.37 9.35
N ALA A 395 10.62 -28.99 9.00
CA ALA A 395 10.54 -29.97 7.92
C ALA A 395 10.82 -29.36 6.54
N GLU A 396 10.37 -28.12 6.31
CA GLU A 396 10.61 -27.38 5.06
C GLU A 396 12.09 -27.02 4.93
N VAL A 397 12.69 -26.52 6.02
CA VAL A 397 14.11 -26.15 6.05
C VAL A 397 15.00 -27.36 5.80
N ARG A 398 14.74 -28.50 6.47
CA ARG A 398 15.51 -29.74 6.24
C ARG A 398 15.39 -30.27 4.82
N ARG A 399 14.21 -30.12 4.20
CA ARG A 399 14.00 -30.51 2.79
C ARG A 399 14.84 -29.63 1.86
N ALA A 400 14.80 -28.32 2.06
CA ALA A 400 15.62 -27.39 1.27
C ALA A 400 17.12 -27.67 1.43
N GLU A 401 17.59 -27.96 2.65
CA GLU A 401 18.97 -28.37 2.91
C GLU A 401 19.35 -29.66 2.17
N ALA A 402 18.48 -30.68 2.19
CA ALA A 402 18.70 -31.94 1.49
C ALA A 402 18.75 -31.77 -0.05
N GLU A 403 18.04 -30.78 -0.58
CA GLU A 403 18.03 -30.41 -2.01
C GLU A 403 19.20 -29.48 -2.39
N GLY A 404 20.13 -29.20 -1.48
CA GLY A 404 21.28 -28.32 -1.73
C GLY A 404 20.93 -26.82 -1.72
N ARG A 405 19.72 -26.47 -1.30
CA ARG A 405 19.19 -25.09 -1.20
C ARG A 405 19.33 -24.52 0.22
N SER A 406 20.44 -24.85 0.87
CA SER A 406 20.72 -24.44 2.25
C SER A 406 20.71 -22.92 2.40
N GLY A 407 19.99 -22.42 3.40
CA GLY A 407 19.89 -20.98 3.69
C GLY A 407 18.84 -20.22 2.87
N GLU A 408 18.18 -20.86 1.89
CA GLU A 408 17.06 -20.26 1.14
C GLU A 408 15.80 -20.16 2.01
N VAL A 409 15.47 -21.23 2.75
CA VAL A 409 14.34 -21.24 3.70
C VAL A 409 14.82 -20.80 5.07
N VAL A 410 14.18 -19.76 5.61
CA VAL A 410 14.53 -19.20 6.92
C VAL A 410 13.72 -19.90 8.02
N PRO A 411 14.38 -20.56 9.00
CA PRO A 411 13.68 -21.16 10.13
C PRO A 411 13.11 -20.08 11.05
N PHE A 412 11.90 -20.27 11.58
CA PHE A 412 11.26 -19.31 12.47
C PHE A 412 10.41 -19.97 13.57
N LYS A 413 10.08 -19.19 14.60
CA LYS A 413 9.04 -19.51 15.59
C LYS A 413 8.07 -18.35 15.76
N TRP A 414 6.91 -18.62 16.33
CA TRP A 414 6.00 -17.56 16.74
C TRP A 414 6.47 -16.87 18.03
N ALA A 415 6.28 -15.56 18.13
CA ALA A 415 6.54 -14.83 19.36
C ALA A 415 5.45 -15.11 20.41
N ALA A 416 5.82 -15.69 21.56
CA ALA A 416 4.86 -16.11 22.59
C ALA A 416 4.01 -14.96 23.19
N HIS A 417 4.46 -13.71 23.11
CA HIS A 417 3.78 -12.53 23.67
C HIS A 417 2.83 -11.84 22.67
N ARG A 418 2.67 -12.39 21.46
CA ARG A 418 1.80 -11.87 20.40
C ARG A 418 1.03 -13.03 19.79
N TRP A 419 -0.24 -12.80 19.48
CA TRP A 419 -0.96 -13.75 18.64
C TRP A 419 -0.35 -13.74 17.23
N PRO A 420 -0.08 -14.91 16.62
CA PRO A 420 0.15 -14.98 15.20
C PRO A 420 -1.09 -14.45 14.44
N GLY A 421 -0.89 -13.55 13.48
CA GLY A 421 -1.98 -12.89 12.75
C GLY A 421 -1.63 -12.54 11.30
N TRP A 422 -2.68 -12.23 10.54
CA TRP A 422 -2.63 -11.76 9.15
C TRP A 422 -2.69 -10.23 9.12
N CYS A 423 -1.58 -9.63 9.56
CA CYS A 423 -1.46 -8.18 9.64
C CYS A 423 -1.33 -7.55 8.24
N ASP A 424 -0.65 -8.22 7.32
CA ASP A 424 -0.28 -7.73 5.99
C ASP A 424 -1.34 -8.15 4.95
N ARG A 425 -2.05 -7.21 4.34
CA ARG A 425 -3.23 -7.50 3.51
C ARG A 425 -3.29 -6.66 2.25
N VAL A 426 -3.92 -7.18 1.20
CA VAL A 426 -4.25 -6.46 -0.04
C VAL A 426 -5.75 -6.55 -0.30
N VAL A 427 -6.41 -5.40 -0.31
CA VAL A 427 -7.85 -5.27 -0.56
C VAL A 427 -8.10 -4.32 -1.72
N TYR A 428 -9.22 -4.48 -2.41
CA TYR A 428 -9.55 -3.68 -3.60
C TYR A 428 -11.03 -3.38 -3.68
N LEU A 429 -11.39 -2.32 -4.40
CA LEU A 429 -12.78 -1.99 -4.70
C LEU A 429 -13.07 -2.41 -6.15
N ASP A 430 -13.97 -3.38 -6.29
CA ASP A 430 -14.28 -4.03 -7.58
C ASP A 430 -15.15 -3.15 -8.48
N VAL A 431 -15.42 -3.64 -9.70
CA VAL A 431 -16.28 -2.98 -10.69
C VAL A 431 -17.70 -2.79 -10.11
N PRO A 432 -18.20 -1.55 -10.05
CA PRO A 432 -19.48 -1.28 -9.41
C PRO A 432 -20.65 -1.89 -10.19
N GLY A 433 -21.73 -2.19 -9.47
CA GLY A 433 -22.91 -2.89 -10.03
C GLY A 433 -23.53 -2.18 -11.23
N TRP A 434 -23.58 -0.84 -11.21
CA TRP A 434 -24.14 -0.06 -12.32
C TRP A 434 -23.30 -0.17 -13.58
N THR A 435 -21.98 -0.20 -13.47
CA THR A 435 -21.08 -0.39 -14.61
C THR A 435 -21.23 -1.79 -15.19
N ARG A 436 -21.33 -2.83 -14.35
CA ARG A 436 -21.56 -4.21 -14.81
C ARG A 436 -22.86 -4.32 -15.61
N ARG A 437 -23.95 -3.70 -15.14
CA ARG A 437 -25.22 -3.62 -15.88
C ARG A 437 -25.10 -2.86 -17.19
N ARG A 438 -24.45 -1.69 -17.19
CA ARG A 438 -24.26 -0.86 -18.38
C ARG A 438 -23.51 -1.63 -19.47
N LEU A 439 -22.46 -2.36 -19.09
CA LEU A 439 -21.69 -3.19 -20.01
C LEU A 439 -22.50 -4.40 -20.51
N ALA A 440 -23.24 -5.08 -19.63
CA ALA A 440 -24.12 -6.18 -20.03
C ALA A 440 -25.24 -5.73 -20.99
N ALA A 441 -25.83 -4.55 -20.78
CA ALA A 441 -26.85 -3.99 -21.67
C ALA A 441 -26.29 -3.63 -23.04
N ARG A 442 -25.07 -3.07 -23.09
CA ARG A 442 -24.34 -2.80 -24.34
C ARG A 442 -24.05 -4.08 -25.12
N GLU A 443 -23.59 -5.12 -24.43
CA GLU A 443 -23.31 -6.41 -25.04
C GLU A 443 -24.57 -7.08 -25.58
N LYS A 444 -25.67 -7.09 -24.81
CA LYS A 444 -26.97 -7.59 -25.26
C LYS A 444 -27.42 -6.88 -26.55
N LYS A 445 -27.31 -5.55 -26.60
CA LYS A 445 -27.65 -4.76 -27.80
C LYS A 445 -26.77 -5.11 -29.00
N LYS A 446 -25.51 -5.50 -28.79
CA LYS A 446 -24.60 -5.97 -29.84
C LYS A 446 -25.00 -7.35 -30.35
N ILE A 447 -25.35 -8.27 -29.45
CA ILE A 447 -25.85 -9.61 -29.79
C ILE A 447 -27.16 -9.51 -30.57
N ASP A 448 -28.10 -8.67 -30.11
CA ASP A 448 -29.41 -8.46 -30.76
C ASP A 448 -29.25 -7.87 -32.18
N LYS A 449 -28.16 -7.15 -32.46
CA LYS A 449 -27.79 -6.64 -33.79
C LYS A 449 -27.02 -7.64 -34.65
N GLY A 450 -26.89 -8.91 -34.23
CA GLY A 450 -26.19 -9.97 -34.95
C GLY A 450 -24.66 -9.90 -34.89
N GLY A 451 -24.09 -9.10 -33.96
CA GLY A 451 -22.67 -8.78 -33.89
C GLY A 451 -21.87 -9.48 -32.78
N GLY A 452 -22.33 -10.60 -32.21
CA GLY A 452 -21.57 -11.28 -31.17
C GLY A 452 -22.07 -12.68 -30.78
N ASP A 453 -21.14 -13.51 -30.30
CA ASP A 453 -21.43 -14.83 -29.74
C ASP A 453 -21.84 -14.71 -28.27
N ALA A 454 -22.98 -15.31 -27.90
CA ALA A 454 -23.51 -15.30 -26.53
C ALA A 454 -22.71 -16.18 -25.54
N ALA A 455 -21.72 -16.94 -26.01
CA ALA A 455 -21.18 -18.10 -25.31
C ALA A 455 -19.91 -17.87 -24.46
N GLY A 456 -19.47 -16.62 -24.24
CA GLY A 456 -18.17 -16.40 -23.59
C GLY A 456 -17.92 -15.07 -22.89
N SER A 457 -18.92 -14.22 -22.66
CA SER A 457 -18.68 -12.96 -21.95
C SER A 457 -18.73 -13.15 -20.43
N GLU A 458 -17.55 -13.30 -19.82
CA GLU A 458 -17.42 -13.18 -18.37
C GLU A 458 -17.78 -11.74 -17.94
N GLU A 459 -18.50 -11.63 -16.82
CA GLU A 459 -18.84 -10.35 -16.22
C GLU A 459 -17.55 -9.57 -15.86
N PRO A 460 -17.46 -8.27 -16.21
CA PRO A 460 -16.27 -7.48 -15.93
C PRO A 460 -16.08 -7.32 -14.42
N ARG A 461 -14.96 -7.85 -13.91
CA ARG A 461 -14.55 -7.80 -12.51
C ARG A 461 -13.03 -7.84 -12.39
N VAL A 462 -12.51 -7.38 -11.26
CA VAL A 462 -11.11 -7.62 -10.90
C VAL A 462 -10.92 -9.11 -10.62
N ARG A 463 -10.07 -9.78 -11.41
CA ARG A 463 -9.81 -11.22 -11.28
C ARG A 463 -8.46 -11.44 -10.61
N VAL A 464 -8.49 -11.85 -9.35
CA VAL A 464 -7.27 -12.21 -8.60
C VAL A 464 -6.74 -13.55 -9.09
N LEU A 465 -5.51 -13.54 -9.61
CA LEU A 465 -4.79 -14.70 -10.13
C LEU A 465 -3.99 -15.42 -9.03
N ALA A 466 -3.45 -14.65 -8.08
CA ALA A 466 -2.70 -15.15 -6.94
C ALA A 466 -2.85 -14.20 -5.74
N TYR A 467 -2.95 -14.74 -4.53
CA TYR A 467 -2.90 -14.00 -3.28
C TYR A 467 -2.20 -14.86 -2.22
N ASP A 468 -0.94 -14.53 -1.94
CA ASP A 468 -0.06 -15.38 -1.15
C ASP A 468 0.99 -14.56 -0.38
N ALA A 469 1.70 -15.20 0.54
CA ALA A 469 2.81 -14.63 1.29
C ALA A 469 4.15 -15.16 0.76
N LEU A 470 5.12 -14.26 0.55
CA LEU A 470 6.49 -14.65 0.24
C LEU A 470 7.13 -15.42 1.41
N PRO A 471 8.20 -16.21 1.17
CA PRO A 471 8.95 -16.85 2.23
C PRO A 471 9.52 -15.85 3.24
N VAL A 472 9.79 -16.35 4.44
CA VAL A 472 10.27 -15.55 5.59
C VAL A 472 11.55 -14.80 5.23
N GLN A 473 11.58 -13.51 5.56
CA GLN A 473 12.77 -12.66 5.40
C GLN A 473 13.53 -12.60 6.71
N ARG A 474 14.85 -12.83 6.70
CA ARG A 474 15.69 -12.67 7.91
C ARG A 474 15.66 -11.24 8.48
N THR A 475 15.31 -10.27 7.65
CA THR A 475 15.34 -8.84 7.97
C THR A 475 14.07 -8.35 8.65
N SER A 476 13.02 -9.17 8.78
CA SER A 476 11.75 -8.74 9.34
C SER A 476 11.07 -9.83 10.17
N ASP A 477 10.28 -9.41 11.15
CA ASP A 477 9.33 -10.24 11.88
C ASP A 477 7.98 -10.39 11.16
N HIS A 478 7.88 -9.83 9.95
CA HIS A 478 6.77 -10.00 9.01
C HIS A 478 7.18 -10.80 7.77
N ARG A 479 6.19 -11.43 7.13
CA ARG A 479 6.32 -11.97 5.77
C ARG A 479 5.72 -10.98 4.76
N PRO A 480 6.38 -10.71 3.61
CA PRO A 480 5.76 -9.96 2.53
C PRO A 480 4.51 -10.69 2.02
N VAL A 481 3.45 -9.95 1.68
CA VAL A 481 2.21 -10.48 1.08
C VAL A 481 2.01 -9.84 -0.27
N PHE A 482 1.60 -10.60 -1.28
CA PHE A 482 1.34 -10.07 -2.60
C PHE A 482 0.00 -10.56 -3.17
N GLN A 483 -0.56 -9.76 -4.05
CA GLN A 483 -1.70 -10.08 -4.88
C GLN A 483 -1.34 -9.80 -6.34
N ARG A 484 -1.66 -10.73 -7.23
CA ARG A 484 -1.66 -10.50 -8.66
C ARG A 484 -3.09 -10.54 -9.17
N ALA A 485 -3.49 -9.55 -9.95
CA ALA A 485 -4.84 -9.45 -10.47
C ALA A 485 -4.87 -8.94 -11.91
N THR A 486 -5.82 -9.46 -12.69
CA THR A 486 -6.21 -8.91 -13.98
C THR A 486 -7.32 -7.88 -13.75
N VAL A 487 -7.10 -6.64 -14.18
CA VAL A 487 -8.05 -5.53 -14.00
C VAL A 487 -8.62 -5.09 -15.35
N PRO A 488 -9.96 -5.06 -15.53
CA PRO A 488 -10.56 -4.54 -16.75
C PRO A 488 -10.21 -3.06 -16.96
N LEU A 489 -9.66 -2.70 -18.11
CA LEU A 489 -9.41 -1.31 -18.47
C LEU A 489 -10.74 -0.67 -18.85
N LEU A 490 -11.34 0.09 -17.93
CA LEU A 490 -12.60 0.80 -18.12
C LEU A 490 -12.36 2.30 -18.19
N THR A 491 -13.07 2.97 -19.07
CA THR A 491 -12.98 4.43 -19.22
C THR A 491 -13.65 5.14 -18.05
N PRO A 492 -13.28 6.39 -17.73
CA PRO A 492 -13.99 7.19 -16.74
C PRO A 492 -15.50 7.27 -17.01
N GLU A 493 -15.89 7.32 -18.28
CA GLU A 493 -17.30 7.34 -18.71
C GLU A 493 -18.03 6.01 -18.44
N GLU A 494 -17.34 4.86 -18.49
CA GLU A 494 -17.94 3.56 -18.15
C GLU A 494 -18.07 3.37 -16.63
N LEU A 495 -17.14 3.93 -15.84
CA LEU A 495 -17.14 3.83 -14.38
C LEU A 495 -18.01 4.88 -13.69
N ARG A 496 -18.39 5.95 -14.38
CA ARG A 496 -19.15 7.07 -13.78
C ARG A 496 -20.43 6.61 -13.09
N LEU A 497 -20.82 7.40 -12.09
CA LEU A 497 -22.08 7.24 -11.38
C LEU A 497 -23.29 7.32 -12.34
N PRO A 498 -24.38 6.58 -12.06
CA PRO A 498 -25.63 6.69 -12.81
C PRO A 498 -26.20 8.10 -12.73
N THR A 499 -26.78 8.58 -13.83
CA THR A 499 -27.52 9.86 -13.82
C THR A 499 -29.02 9.61 -13.79
N ALA A 500 -29.78 10.49 -13.13
CA ALA A 500 -31.23 10.37 -13.02
C ALA A 500 -31.95 10.37 -14.39
N ALA A 501 -31.33 10.96 -15.42
CA ALA A 501 -31.89 11.08 -16.76
C ALA A 501 -31.84 9.78 -17.58
N GLU A 502 -30.95 8.84 -17.25
CA GLU A 502 -30.69 7.68 -18.11
C GLU A 502 -31.57 6.47 -17.78
N GLY A 503 -32.42 6.55 -16.75
CA GLY A 503 -33.28 5.43 -16.35
C GLY A 503 -32.49 4.17 -15.98
N GLU A 504 -31.19 4.30 -15.69
CA GLU A 504 -30.28 3.24 -15.23
C GLU A 504 -30.55 2.87 -13.76
N GLY A 505 -31.83 2.74 -13.43
CA GLY A 505 -32.26 2.36 -12.10
C GLY A 505 -31.71 0.99 -11.69
N PRO A 506 -31.60 0.74 -10.38
CA PRO A 506 -31.15 -0.54 -9.86
C PRO A 506 -32.09 -1.68 -10.29
N ALA A 507 -31.54 -2.88 -10.44
CA ALA A 507 -32.28 -4.09 -10.86
C ALA A 507 -33.18 -4.67 -9.73
N GLY A 508 -33.90 -3.80 -9.01
CA GLY A 508 -34.73 -4.12 -7.86
C GLY A 508 -34.28 -3.44 -6.55
N PRO A 509 -35.09 -3.52 -5.49
CA PRO A 509 -34.87 -2.78 -4.24
C PRO A 509 -33.61 -3.21 -3.47
N ALA A 510 -33.28 -4.50 -3.43
CA ALA A 510 -32.07 -4.98 -2.75
C ALA A 510 -30.77 -4.55 -3.47
N VAL A 511 -30.79 -4.50 -4.80
CA VAL A 511 -29.68 -3.97 -5.61
C VAL A 511 -29.56 -2.46 -5.42
N ALA A 512 -30.70 -1.76 -5.31
CA ALA A 512 -30.73 -0.33 -5.03
C ALA A 512 -29.99 -0.02 -3.73
N GLU A 513 -30.33 -0.75 -2.67
CA GLU A 513 -29.74 -0.55 -1.35
C GLU A 513 -28.23 -0.85 -1.37
N ALA A 514 -27.81 -1.96 -1.95
CA ALA A 514 -26.39 -2.30 -2.06
C ALA A 514 -25.58 -1.27 -2.88
N GLU A 515 -26.17 -0.65 -3.90
CA GLU A 515 -25.52 0.39 -4.70
C GLU A 515 -25.49 1.75 -4.02
N LEU A 516 -26.56 2.10 -3.28
CA LEU A 516 -26.60 3.28 -2.43
C LEU A 516 -25.54 3.22 -1.31
N GLU A 517 -25.17 2.01 -0.90
CA GLU A 517 -24.13 1.74 0.10
C GLU A 517 -22.71 1.67 -0.49
N ASP A 518 -22.54 1.69 -1.82
CA ASP A 518 -21.20 1.75 -2.42
C ASP A 518 -20.51 3.05 -1.99
N PRO A 519 -19.25 2.99 -1.49
CA PRO A 519 -18.54 4.16 -1.00
C PRO A 519 -18.25 5.23 -2.07
N ARG A 520 -18.38 4.89 -3.36
CA ARG A 520 -18.31 5.84 -4.49
C ARG A 520 -19.58 6.68 -4.62
N VAL A 521 -20.71 6.17 -4.14
CA VAL A 521 -22.00 6.89 -4.09
C VAL A 521 -22.11 7.66 -2.79
N ARG A 522 -21.88 6.98 -1.66
CA ARG A 522 -21.94 7.58 -0.32
C ARG A 522 -20.70 7.23 0.48
N ALA A 523 -19.77 8.19 0.59
CA ALA A 523 -18.57 8.01 1.39
C ALA A 523 -18.90 7.76 2.87
N PRO A 524 -18.19 6.84 3.56
CA PRO A 524 -18.46 6.52 4.96
C PRO A 524 -18.02 7.61 5.96
N ALA A 525 -17.26 8.59 5.48
CA ALA A 525 -16.89 9.79 6.21
C ALA A 525 -16.79 10.98 5.23
N PRO A 526 -17.19 12.19 5.64
CA PRO A 526 -17.00 13.38 4.83
C PRO A 526 -15.51 13.70 4.68
N VAL A 527 -15.15 14.37 3.59
CA VAL A 527 -13.80 14.88 3.38
C VAL A 527 -13.50 15.99 4.38
N ASP A 528 -12.40 15.85 5.11
CA ASP A 528 -11.90 16.86 6.04
C ASP A 528 -11.11 17.91 5.26
N VAL A 529 -11.76 19.06 5.05
CA VAL A 529 -11.20 20.18 4.28
C VAL A 529 -9.94 20.79 4.95
N GLY A 530 -9.82 20.67 6.28
CA GLY A 530 -8.67 21.19 7.04
C GLY A 530 -7.48 20.23 7.10
N ALA A 531 -7.67 18.95 6.81
CA ALA A 531 -6.62 17.92 6.91
C ALA A 531 -5.40 18.23 6.04
N TRP A 532 -5.62 18.79 4.83
CA TRP A 532 -4.56 19.16 3.90
C TRP A 532 -3.53 20.11 4.52
N GLU A 533 -3.99 21.17 5.18
CA GLU A 533 -3.12 22.18 5.77
C GLU A 533 -2.47 21.69 7.07
N ARG A 534 -3.22 20.93 7.89
CA ARG A 534 -2.66 20.30 9.10
C ARG A 534 -1.52 19.36 8.74
N ARG A 535 -1.68 18.56 7.69
CA ARG A 535 -0.63 17.67 7.18
C ARG A 535 0.59 18.45 6.67
N ALA A 536 0.41 19.55 5.95
CA ALA A 536 1.51 20.41 5.54
C ALA A 536 2.28 21.02 6.74
N ARG A 537 1.58 21.39 7.83
CA ARG A 537 2.20 21.83 9.09
C ARG A 537 2.96 20.68 9.76
N ALA A 538 2.36 19.50 9.82
CA ALA A 538 2.96 18.30 10.39
C ALA A 538 4.26 17.92 9.66
N ARG A 539 4.29 17.98 8.32
CA ARG A 539 5.49 17.71 7.52
C ARG A 539 6.67 18.62 7.89
N ARG A 540 6.42 19.91 8.15
CA ARG A 540 7.47 20.84 8.61
C ARG A 540 8.03 20.45 9.98
N ARG A 541 7.16 20.03 10.89
CA ARG A 541 7.56 19.54 12.23
C ARG A 541 8.34 18.24 12.13
N GLU A 542 7.92 17.31 11.28
CA GLU A 542 8.63 16.06 11.04
C GLU A 542 10.07 16.29 10.62
N VAL A 543 10.35 17.21 9.70
CA VAL A 543 11.72 17.50 9.26
C VAL A 543 12.59 17.96 10.43
N VAL A 544 12.08 18.85 11.27
CA VAL A 544 12.80 19.32 12.48
C VAL A 544 13.05 18.17 13.44
N VAL A 545 12.00 17.40 13.78
CA VAL A 545 12.10 16.24 14.66
C VAL A 545 13.06 15.19 14.10
N GLY A 546 13.03 14.95 12.79
CA GLY A 546 13.89 13.99 12.10
C GLY A 546 15.37 14.34 12.21
N TRP A 547 15.72 15.61 11.99
CA TRP A 547 17.09 16.10 12.18
C TRP A 547 17.53 16.04 13.64
N SER A 548 16.67 16.44 14.58
CA SER A 548 16.96 16.33 16.01
C SER A 548 17.22 14.88 16.42
N MET A 549 16.34 13.94 16.01
CA MET A 549 16.53 12.51 16.25
C MET A 549 17.81 11.99 15.59
N PHE A 550 18.10 12.39 14.36
CA PHE A 550 19.30 11.96 13.65
C PHE A 550 20.56 12.38 14.41
N VAL A 551 20.70 13.65 14.76
CA VAL A 551 21.95 14.12 15.36
C VAL A 551 22.13 13.59 16.81
N TRP A 552 21.05 13.37 17.55
CA TRP A 552 21.13 12.93 18.96
C TRP A 552 21.09 11.40 19.14
N SER A 553 20.59 10.64 18.16
CA SER A 553 20.33 9.20 18.30
C SER A 553 21.09 8.33 17.30
N THR A 554 21.98 8.89 16.48
CA THR A 554 22.79 8.12 15.52
C THR A 554 24.28 8.27 15.78
N ARG A 555 25.08 7.31 15.30
CA ARG A 555 26.54 7.34 15.43
C ARG A 555 27.13 8.49 14.63
N GLU A 556 26.59 8.72 13.44
CA GLU A 556 26.94 9.82 12.55
C GLU A 556 26.65 11.17 13.22
N GLY A 557 25.50 11.26 13.90
CA GLY A 557 25.13 12.41 14.73
C GLY A 557 26.09 12.65 15.89
N ALA A 558 26.48 11.59 16.60
CA ALA A 558 27.47 11.68 17.68
C ALA A 558 28.83 12.16 17.19
N VAL A 559 29.28 11.70 16.00
CA VAL A 559 30.51 12.18 15.36
C VAL A 559 30.38 13.66 15.00
N LEU A 560 29.26 14.11 14.44
CA LEU A 560 29.00 15.52 14.14
C LEU A 560 29.10 16.39 15.41
N ILE A 561 28.47 15.98 16.51
CA ILE A 561 28.54 16.71 17.79
C ILE A 561 29.98 16.74 18.30
N ALA A 562 30.69 15.61 18.29
CA ALA A 562 32.07 15.53 18.74
C ALA A 562 33.01 16.43 17.91
N THR A 563 32.86 16.42 16.58
CA THR A 563 33.63 17.31 15.69
C THR A 563 33.33 18.78 15.98
N ALA A 564 32.05 19.14 16.15
CA ALA A 564 31.67 20.52 16.49
C ALA A 564 32.25 20.97 17.84
N LEU A 565 32.27 20.08 18.85
CA LEU A 565 32.89 20.35 20.14
C LEU A 565 34.41 20.53 20.02
N VAL A 566 35.10 19.67 19.26
CA VAL A 566 36.55 19.79 19.04
C VAL A 566 36.89 21.10 18.32
N VAL A 567 36.16 21.46 17.26
CA VAL A 567 36.36 22.72 16.53
C VAL A 567 36.05 23.91 17.44
N GLY A 568 34.97 23.86 18.23
CA GLY A 568 34.60 24.93 19.15
C GLY A 568 35.64 25.15 20.25
N VAL A 569 36.10 24.08 20.89
CA VAL A 569 37.17 24.14 21.91
C VAL A 569 38.49 24.60 21.28
N GLY A 570 38.83 24.11 20.09
CA GLY A 570 40.04 24.52 19.36
C GLY A 570 40.02 26.00 18.98
N ALA A 571 38.90 26.50 18.46
CA ALA A 571 38.73 27.92 18.12
C ALA A 571 38.79 28.81 19.38
N TRP A 572 38.15 28.39 20.48
CA TRP A 572 38.25 29.08 21.76
C TRP A 572 39.69 29.12 22.29
N TRP A 573 40.41 28.01 22.19
CA TRP A 573 41.80 27.91 22.64
C TRP A 573 42.75 28.79 21.80
N VAL A 574 42.58 28.81 20.47
CA VAL A 574 43.33 29.72 19.59
C VAL A 574 43.00 31.18 19.90
N TRP A 575 41.73 31.50 20.15
CA TRP A 575 41.32 32.85 20.52
C TRP A 575 41.95 33.30 21.85
N GLN A 576 41.98 32.43 22.86
CA GLN A 576 42.66 32.67 24.14
C GLN A 576 44.20 32.75 24.03
N GLY A 577 44.80 32.13 23.01
CA GLY A 577 46.24 32.21 22.78
C GLY A 577 46.70 33.43 21.97
N LEU A 578 45.77 34.14 21.32
CA LEU A 578 46.04 35.31 20.48
C LEU A 578 45.79 36.65 21.21
N TRP A 579 45.16 36.62 22.38
CA TRP A 579 44.91 37.74 23.28
C TRP A 579 45.48 37.43 24.66
#